data_AF-A0A1F7UQQ9-F1
#
_entry.id   AF-A0A1F7UQQ9-F1
#
_cell.length_a   1.000
_cell.length_b   1.000
_cell.length_c   1.000
_cell.angle_alpha   90.00
_cell.angle_beta   90.00
_cell.angle_gamma   90.00
#
_symmetry.space_group_name_H-M   'P 1'
#
loop_
_entity.id
_entity.type
_entity.pdbx_description
1 polymer ?
#
loop_
_entity_poly.entity_id
_entity_poly.type
_entity_poly.pdbx_seq_one_letter_code
_entity_poly.pdbx_strand_id
1 'polypeptide(L)'
;MGPKLTKVQTTLLELLAAYKDIDDALASYRPLYLSLKYKPTYFIKKGHRRAKKEQTQFRKHLDYLKSRHYIEMKKEGEEQLVRLTTKAKYEILRLQFVLHMRTQRKRGWDRKWRLVLFDVPEIQKKYRDFLRKLMRANGFRMWQLSVWVSPYNPEPHLSNVLRYLRIEKHYELIEVDCAKCSPRLLQKFAEVK
;
A
#
# COMPACT_ATOMS: atom_id res chain seq x y z
N MET A 1 18.78 0.71 5.74
CA MET A 1 18.25 -0.18 4.68
C MET A 1 16.91 -0.75 5.12
N GLY A 2 15.83 -0.54 4.37
CA GLY A 2 14.54 -1.16 4.71
C GLY A 2 14.54 -2.68 4.42
N PRO A 3 13.67 -3.47 5.07
CA PRO A 3 13.63 -4.91 4.85
C PRO A 3 13.41 -5.26 3.37
N LYS A 4 14.12 -6.28 2.88
CA LYS A 4 13.92 -6.84 1.54
C LYS A 4 12.48 -7.36 1.44
N LEU A 5 11.85 -7.18 0.28
CA LEU A 5 10.51 -7.69 0.03
C LEU A 5 10.54 -9.23 0.04
N THR A 6 9.54 -9.84 0.67
CA THR A 6 9.34 -11.29 0.63
C THR A 6 8.89 -11.73 -0.76
N LYS A 7 9.05 -13.02 -1.10
CA LYS A 7 8.58 -13.57 -2.38
C LYS A 7 7.10 -13.26 -2.63
N VAL A 8 6.26 -13.39 -1.62
CA VAL A 8 4.82 -13.04 -1.69
C VAL A 8 4.62 -11.59 -2.07
N GLN A 9 5.33 -10.66 -1.42
CA GLN A 9 5.22 -9.23 -1.68
C GLN A 9 5.66 -8.88 -3.10
N THR A 10 6.78 -9.43 -3.56
CA THR A 10 7.27 -9.22 -4.93
C THR A 10 6.28 -9.75 -5.95
N THR A 11 5.81 -11.00 -5.80
CA THR A 11 4.84 -11.60 -6.72
C THR A 11 3.50 -10.85 -6.75
N LEU A 12 3.07 -10.31 -5.61
CA LEU A 12 1.85 -9.51 -5.53
C LEU A 12 2.00 -8.16 -6.26
N LEU A 13 3.14 -7.49 -6.11
CA LEU A 13 3.43 -6.25 -6.86
C LEU A 13 3.58 -6.50 -8.36
N GLU A 14 4.19 -7.62 -8.76
CA GLU A 14 4.27 -8.02 -10.17
C GLU A 14 2.88 -8.29 -10.76
N LEU A 15 1.98 -8.91 -10.00
CA LEU A 15 0.59 -9.10 -10.42
C LEU A 15 -0.14 -7.76 -10.62
N LEU A 16 0.08 -6.78 -9.73
CA LEU A 16 -0.49 -5.43 -9.86
C LEU A 16 0.04 -4.72 -11.10
N ALA A 17 1.37 -4.66 -11.26
CA ALA A 17 1.99 -3.98 -12.38
C ALA A 17 1.57 -4.57 -13.75
N ALA A 18 1.24 -5.87 -13.78
CA ALA A 18 0.73 -6.54 -14.97
C ALA A 18 -0.73 -6.18 -15.29
N TYR A 19 -1.52 -5.70 -14.33
CA TYR A 19 -2.95 -5.42 -14.47
C TYR A 19 -3.29 -3.99 -14.03
N LYS A 20 -3.42 -3.08 -15.01
CA LYS A 20 -3.88 -1.69 -14.79
C LYS A 20 -5.19 -1.62 -14.02
N ASP A 21 -6.12 -2.53 -14.29
CA ASP A 21 -7.44 -2.57 -13.64
C ASP A 21 -7.37 -2.76 -12.12
N ILE A 22 -6.30 -3.39 -11.60
CA ILE A 22 -6.16 -3.56 -10.15
C ILE A 22 -5.74 -2.26 -9.49
N ASP A 23 -4.78 -1.55 -10.08
CA ASP A 23 -4.34 -0.26 -9.58
C ASP A 23 -5.47 0.79 -9.66
N ASP A 24 -6.23 0.79 -10.76
CA ASP A 24 -7.39 1.67 -10.94
C ASP A 24 -8.51 1.35 -9.94
N ALA A 25 -8.73 0.07 -9.61
CA ALA A 25 -9.71 -0.34 -8.60
C ALA A 25 -9.26 -0.08 -7.16
N LEU A 26 -7.96 0.00 -6.90
CA LEU A 26 -7.43 0.42 -5.60
C LEU A 26 -7.46 1.95 -5.46
N ALA A 27 -7.26 2.70 -6.55
CA ALA A 27 -7.33 4.15 -6.60
C ALA A 27 -8.78 4.67 -6.54
N SER A 28 -9.71 3.95 -7.19
CA SER A 28 -11.15 4.23 -7.19
C SER A 28 -11.79 3.52 -6.01
N TYR A 29 -11.92 4.20 -4.88
CA TYR A 29 -12.49 3.59 -3.68
C TYR A 29 -13.99 3.30 -3.82
N ARG A 30 -14.30 2.20 -4.50
CA ARG A 30 -15.61 1.57 -4.56
C ARG A 30 -15.46 0.22 -3.86
N PRO A 31 -16.26 -0.09 -2.81
CA PRO A 31 -16.25 -1.39 -2.16
C PRO A 31 -16.91 -2.48 -3.04
N LEU A 32 -16.56 -2.53 -4.32
CA LEU A 32 -16.87 -3.66 -5.19
C LEU A 32 -15.76 -4.69 -5.06
N TYR A 33 -16.15 -5.93 -4.83
CA TYR A 33 -15.31 -7.11 -4.93
C TYR A 33 -14.59 -7.08 -6.28
N LEU A 34 -13.32 -6.69 -6.29
CA LEU A 34 -12.53 -6.64 -7.51
C LEU A 34 -12.40 -8.05 -8.09
N SER A 35 -13.23 -8.37 -9.08
CA SER A 35 -13.14 -9.56 -9.92
C SER A 35 -12.47 -9.18 -11.21
N LEU A 36 -11.22 -9.60 -11.39
CA LEU A 36 -10.53 -9.50 -12.66
C LEU A 36 -11.05 -10.62 -13.54
N LYS A 37 -11.60 -10.26 -14.70
CA LYS A 37 -11.93 -11.22 -15.74
C LYS A 37 -10.65 -11.73 -16.37
N TYR A 38 -10.20 -12.90 -15.93
CA TYR A 38 -9.10 -13.60 -16.57
C TYR A 38 -9.67 -14.36 -17.78
N LYS A 39 -9.58 -13.71 -18.95
CA LYS A 39 -9.63 -14.40 -20.23
C LYS A 39 -8.22 -14.88 -20.57
N PRO A 40 -8.00 -16.16 -20.91
CA PRO A 40 -6.68 -16.66 -21.35
C PRO A 40 -6.12 -16.00 -22.63
N THR A 41 -6.74 -14.95 -23.15
CA THR A 41 -6.53 -14.40 -24.50
C THR A 41 -5.99 -12.98 -24.47
N TYR A 42 -4.67 -12.86 -24.35
CA TYR A 42 -3.83 -11.77 -24.90
C TYR A 42 -2.52 -12.52 -25.24
N PHE A 43 -2.03 -12.61 -26.48
CA PHE A 43 -1.59 -11.51 -27.33
C PHE A 43 -1.57 -11.88 -28.83
N ILE A 44 -1.85 -10.88 -29.66
CA ILE A 44 -1.54 -10.82 -31.08
C ILE A 44 -0.01 -10.90 -31.29
N LYS A 45 0.38 -11.75 -32.25
CA LYS A 45 1.72 -12.05 -32.80
C LYS A 45 2.84 -11.02 -32.52
N LYS A 46 3.66 -11.26 -31.50
CA LYS A 46 5.09 -10.88 -31.48
C LYS A 46 5.87 -11.87 -30.60
N GLY A 47 6.47 -12.89 -31.22
CA GLY A 47 7.40 -13.83 -30.58
C GLY A 47 6.76 -14.93 -29.70
N HIS A 48 6.18 -15.96 -30.32
CA HIS A 48 5.48 -17.08 -29.66
C HIS A 48 6.23 -17.73 -28.47
N ARG A 49 7.56 -17.84 -28.51
CA ARG A 49 8.36 -18.48 -27.45
C ARG A 49 8.49 -17.61 -26.19
N ARG A 50 8.64 -16.28 -26.36
CA ARG A 50 8.73 -15.31 -25.27
C ARG A 50 7.38 -15.16 -24.57
N ALA A 51 6.31 -15.02 -25.35
CA ALA A 51 4.94 -14.96 -24.85
C ALA A 51 4.54 -16.22 -24.04
N LYS A 52 4.92 -17.42 -24.51
CA LYS A 52 4.66 -18.68 -23.78
C LYS A 52 5.40 -18.77 -22.45
N LYS A 53 6.63 -18.27 -22.38
CA LYS A 53 7.43 -18.22 -21.14
C LYS A 53 6.81 -17.25 -20.13
N GLU A 54 6.44 -16.05 -20.57
CA GLU A 54 5.76 -15.03 -19.75
C GLU A 54 4.42 -15.56 -19.21
N GLN A 55 3.63 -16.24 -20.04
CA GLN A 55 2.37 -16.87 -19.61
C GLN A 55 2.58 -17.97 -18.56
N THR A 56 3.62 -18.79 -18.73
CA THR A 56 3.96 -19.85 -17.76
C THR A 56 4.40 -19.25 -16.43
N GLN A 57 5.22 -18.21 -16.44
CA GLN A 57 5.65 -17.50 -15.25
C GLN A 57 4.46 -16.84 -14.53
N PHE A 58 3.59 -16.18 -15.30
CA PHE A 58 2.39 -15.54 -14.76
C PHE A 58 1.44 -16.54 -14.09
N ARG A 59 1.20 -17.71 -14.71
CA ARG A 59 0.41 -18.79 -14.09
C ARG A 59 1.02 -19.27 -12.79
N LYS A 60 2.34 -19.48 -12.75
CA LYS A 60 3.07 -19.84 -11.51
C LYS A 60 2.88 -18.80 -10.41
N HIS A 61 2.86 -17.51 -10.75
CA HIS A 61 2.62 -16.44 -9.79
C HIS A 61 1.19 -16.48 -9.25
N LEU A 62 0.20 -16.69 -10.11
CA LEU A 62 -1.18 -16.88 -9.68
C LEU A 62 -1.35 -18.10 -8.77
N ASP A 63 -0.79 -19.26 -9.13
CA ASP A 63 -0.86 -20.47 -8.31
C ASP A 63 -0.18 -20.27 -6.96
N TYR A 64 0.96 -19.57 -6.95
CA TYR A 64 1.66 -19.22 -5.72
C TYR A 64 0.81 -18.30 -4.82
N LEU A 65 0.23 -17.24 -5.37
CA LEU A 65 -0.63 -16.33 -4.60
C LEU A 65 -1.92 -17.02 -4.13
N LYS A 66 -2.48 -17.93 -4.92
CA LYS A 66 -3.64 -18.76 -4.56
C LYS A 66 -3.32 -19.66 -3.38
N SER A 67 -2.21 -20.40 -3.43
CA SER A 67 -1.78 -21.28 -2.32
C SER A 67 -1.52 -20.52 -1.02
N ARG A 68 -1.13 -19.24 -1.11
CA ARG A 68 -0.90 -18.35 0.04
C ARG A 68 -2.16 -17.57 0.47
N HIS A 69 -3.30 -17.85 -0.14
CA HIS A 69 -4.60 -17.23 0.13
C HIS A 69 -4.59 -15.70 -0.07
N TYR A 70 -3.84 -15.23 -1.06
CA TYR A 70 -3.86 -13.82 -1.49
C TYR A 70 -4.90 -13.60 -2.59
N ILE A 71 -5.15 -14.61 -3.43
CA ILE A 71 -6.17 -14.56 -4.47
C ILE A 71 -7.11 -15.76 -4.37
N GLU A 72 -8.34 -15.54 -4.82
CA GLU A 72 -9.35 -16.56 -5.05
C GLU A 72 -9.65 -16.65 -6.55
N MET A 73 -9.99 -17.84 -7.02
CA MET A 73 -10.38 -18.05 -8.41
C MET A 73 -11.77 -18.65 -8.46
N LYS A 74 -12.69 -18.03 -9.19
CA LYS A 74 -14.06 -18.51 -9.39
C LYS A 74 -14.33 -18.67 -10.88
N LYS A 75 -14.93 -19.79 -11.30
CA LYS A 75 -15.40 -19.96 -12.68
C LYS A 75 -16.75 -19.27 -12.84
N GLU A 76 -16.91 -18.48 -13.90
CA GLU A 76 -18.17 -17.82 -14.26
C GLU A 76 -18.38 -18.00 -15.77
N GLY A 77 -19.18 -19.00 -16.14
CA GLY A 77 -19.33 -19.44 -17.53
C GLY A 77 -18.02 -20.00 -18.10
N GLU A 78 -17.59 -19.44 -19.23
CA GLU A 78 -16.30 -19.76 -19.89
C GLU A 78 -15.11 -18.99 -19.32
N GLU A 79 -15.37 -17.96 -18.51
CA GLU A 79 -14.34 -17.09 -17.94
C GLU A 79 -13.91 -17.57 -16.54
N GLN A 80 -12.67 -17.29 -16.19
CA GLN A 80 -12.18 -17.47 -14.83
C GLN A 80 -12.01 -16.09 -14.20
N LEU A 81 -12.66 -15.85 -13.07
CA LEU A 81 -12.50 -14.65 -12.28
C LEU A 81 -11.38 -14.85 -11.26
N VAL A 82 -10.43 -13.92 -11.22
CA VAL A 82 -9.44 -13.82 -10.14
C VAL A 82 -9.87 -12.69 -9.21
N ARG A 83 -9.97 -12.97 -7.91
CA ARG A 83 -10.37 -12.01 -6.89
C ARG A 83 -9.27 -11.82 -5.87
N LEU A 84 -8.97 -10.57 -5.54
CA LEU A 84 -8.09 -10.28 -4.39
C LEU A 84 -8.84 -10.56 -3.10
N THR A 85 -8.23 -11.37 -2.24
CA THR A 85 -8.69 -11.53 -0.86
C THR A 85 -8.51 -10.25 -0.07
N THR A 86 -9.23 -10.12 1.04
CA THR A 86 -9.02 -9.05 2.02
C THR A 86 -7.55 -8.95 2.44
N LYS A 87 -6.90 -10.08 2.71
CA LYS A 87 -5.47 -10.19 3.07
C LYS A 87 -4.56 -9.56 2.01
N ALA A 88 -4.82 -9.83 0.73
CA ALA A 88 -4.03 -9.26 -0.35
C ALA A 88 -4.19 -7.75 -0.44
N LYS A 89 -5.42 -7.24 -0.38
CA LYS A 89 -5.69 -5.80 -0.43
C LYS A 89 -4.96 -5.05 0.70
N TYR A 90 -5.00 -5.59 1.93
CA TYR A 90 -4.25 -5.05 3.06
C TYR A 90 -2.74 -4.98 2.79
N GLU A 91 -2.16 -6.08 2.31
CA GLU A 91 -0.72 -6.16 2.05
C GLU A 91 -0.30 -5.22 0.92
N ILE A 92 -1.12 -5.09 -0.13
CA ILE A 92 -0.87 -4.17 -1.24
C ILE A 92 -0.82 -2.72 -0.75
N LEU A 93 -1.85 -2.27 -0.04
CA LEU A 93 -1.91 -0.89 0.45
C LEU A 93 -0.74 -0.59 1.40
N ARG A 94 -0.40 -1.55 2.26
CA ARG A 94 0.79 -1.46 3.13
C ARG A 94 2.08 -1.34 2.30
N LEU A 95 2.26 -2.17 1.26
CA LEU A 95 3.44 -2.14 0.41
C LEU A 95 3.57 -0.82 -0.36
N GLN A 96 2.47 -0.34 -0.96
CA GLN A 96 2.43 0.93 -1.66
C GLN A 96 2.83 2.08 -0.71
N PHE A 97 2.27 2.12 0.50
CA PHE A 97 2.67 3.11 1.51
C PHE A 97 4.16 3.01 1.88
N VAL A 98 4.68 1.81 2.13
CA VAL A 98 6.10 1.61 2.47
C VAL A 98 7.02 2.04 1.33
N LEU A 99 6.69 1.67 0.08
CA LEU A 99 7.47 2.05 -1.10
C LEU A 99 7.43 3.56 -1.32
N HIS A 100 6.27 4.19 -1.15
CA HIS A 100 6.12 5.64 -1.21
C HIS A 100 6.99 6.34 -0.16
N MET A 101 6.91 5.93 1.11
CA MET A 101 7.72 6.52 2.17
C MET A 101 9.23 6.35 1.94
N ARG A 102 9.65 5.23 1.33
CA ARG A 102 11.04 5.04 0.89
C ARG A 102 11.41 6.04 -0.22
N THR A 103 10.54 6.27 -1.18
CA THR A 103 10.75 7.26 -2.25
C THR A 103 10.83 8.67 -1.70
N GLN A 104 9.94 9.06 -0.77
CA GLN A 104 9.98 10.39 -0.14
C GLN A 104 11.29 10.62 0.62
N ARG A 105 11.76 9.62 1.39
CA ARG A 105 13.07 9.70 2.06
C ARG A 105 14.22 9.92 1.10
N LYS A 106 14.19 9.26 -0.06
CA LYS A 106 15.23 9.44 -1.09
C LYS A 106 15.20 10.83 -1.73
N ARG A 107 14.01 11.43 -1.86
CA ARG A 107 13.86 12.82 -2.36
C ARG A 107 14.40 13.85 -1.38
N GLY A 108 14.46 13.51 -0.09
CA GLY A 108 14.88 14.41 0.97
C GLY A 108 13.71 15.16 1.60
N TRP A 109 14.00 15.92 2.65
CA TRP A 109 13.01 16.71 3.35
C TRP A 109 12.69 18.00 2.60
N ASP A 110 11.40 18.29 2.41
CA ASP A 110 10.90 19.50 1.75
C ASP A 110 10.72 20.70 2.69
N ARG A 111 11.38 20.66 3.86
CA ARG A 111 11.33 21.67 4.93
C ARG A 111 9.98 21.84 5.62
N LYS A 112 9.02 20.95 5.35
CA LYS A 112 7.69 20.98 5.97
C LYS A 112 7.48 19.77 6.87
N TRP A 113 6.81 19.95 7.99
CA TRP A 113 6.45 18.87 8.91
C TRP A 113 5.04 18.39 8.64
N ARG A 114 4.86 17.07 8.62
CA ARG A 114 3.57 16.41 8.43
C ARG A 114 3.11 15.83 9.74
N LEU A 115 2.08 16.44 10.31
CA LEU A 115 1.41 15.99 11.51
C LEU A 115 0.20 15.18 11.07
N VAL A 116 0.23 13.91 11.41
CA VAL A 116 -0.87 12.98 11.25
C VAL A 116 -1.58 12.88 12.59
N LEU A 117 -2.81 13.37 12.64
CA LEU A 117 -3.69 13.26 13.79
C LEU A 117 -4.74 12.20 13.49
N PHE A 118 -5.03 11.33 14.45
CA PHE A 118 -6.18 10.43 14.32
C PHE A 118 -6.84 10.11 15.65
N ASP A 119 -8.17 10.08 15.65
CA ASP A 119 -8.99 9.69 16.80
C ASP A 119 -9.91 8.51 16.45
N VAL A 120 -9.29 7.33 16.38
CA VAL A 120 -9.98 6.08 16.00
C VAL A 120 -10.72 5.50 17.20
N PRO A 121 -12.06 5.31 17.12
CA PRO A 121 -12.88 4.78 18.21
C PRO A 121 -12.39 3.42 18.75
N GLU A 122 -12.69 3.14 20.02
CA GLU A 122 -12.22 1.90 20.68
C GLU A 122 -12.73 0.62 20.01
N ILE A 123 -13.95 0.65 19.45
CA ILE A 123 -14.54 -0.44 18.66
C ILE A 123 -13.62 -0.82 17.48
N GLN A 124 -12.81 0.13 16.99
CA GLN A 124 -11.89 -0.03 15.86
C GLN A 124 -10.41 -0.06 16.30
N LYS A 125 -10.12 -0.36 17.57
CA LYS A 125 -8.76 -0.44 18.15
C LYS A 125 -7.74 -1.17 17.27
N LYS A 126 -8.13 -2.28 16.64
CA LYS A 126 -7.26 -3.06 15.74
C LYS A 126 -6.67 -2.21 14.60
N TYR A 127 -7.44 -1.27 14.05
CA TYR A 127 -6.99 -0.39 12.97
C TYR A 127 -6.10 0.73 13.50
N ARG A 128 -6.41 1.26 14.68
CA ARG A 128 -5.54 2.21 15.40
C ARG A 128 -4.16 1.62 15.64
N ASP A 129 -4.10 0.41 16.18
CA ASP A 129 -2.84 -0.27 16.47
C ASP A 129 -2.07 -0.62 15.19
N PHE A 130 -2.78 -0.98 14.12
CA PHE A 130 -2.20 -1.15 12.80
C PHE A 130 -1.56 0.15 12.27
N LEU A 131 -2.28 1.27 12.30
CA LEU A 131 -1.75 2.59 11.86
C LEU A 131 -0.51 2.98 12.65
N ARG A 132 -0.54 2.83 13.98
CA ARG A 132 0.61 3.13 14.85
C ARG A 132 1.84 2.30 14.47
N LYS A 133 1.66 0.99 14.22
CA LYS A 133 2.74 0.11 13.76
C LYS A 133 3.25 0.52 12.38
N LEU A 134 2.34 0.83 11.45
CA LEU A 134 2.66 1.26 10.09
C LEU A 134 3.47 2.56 10.08
N MET A 135 3.02 3.57 10.82
CA MET A 135 3.69 4.87 10.92
C MET A 135 5.07 4.74 11.58
N ARG A 136 5.16 4.04 12.72
CA ARG A 136 6.44 3.81 13.42
C ARG A 136 7.46 3.10 12.52
N ALA A 137 7.04 2.04 11.84
CA ALA A 137 7.90 1.30 10.91
C ALA A 137 8.37 2.15 9.72
N ASN A 138 7.58 3.17 9.35
CA ASN A 138 7.89 4.10 8.27
C ASN A 138 8.39 5.46 8.76
N GLY A 139 8.99 5.50 9.95
CA GLY A 139 9.84 6.61 10.40
C GLY A 139 9.09 7.80 10.97
N PHE A 140 7.78 7.68 11.18
CA PHE A 140 7.06 8.65 11.97
C PHE A 140 7.48 8.54 13.44
N ARG A 141 7.38 9.66 14.15
CA ARG A 141 7.59 9.73 15.60
C ARG A 141 6.30 10.13 16.28
N MET A 142 5.96 9.40 17.34
CA MET A 142 4.83 9.76 18.18
C MET A 142 5.17 11.02 18.98
N TRP A 143 4.30 12.03 18.86
CA TRP A 143 4.35 13.26 19.64
C TRP A 143 3.43 13.17 20.86
N GLN A 144 2.20 12.68 20.64
CA GLN A 144 1.20 12.33 21.65
C GLN A 144 0.48 11.05 21.18
N LEU A 145 -0.37 10.42 22.03
CA LEU A 145 -1.07 9.16 21.74
C LEU A 145 -1.73 9.09 20.34
N SER A 146 -2.24 10.22 19.86
CA SER A 146 -2.98 10.36 18.60
C SER A 146 -2.30 11.30 17.60
N VAL A 147 -1.10 11.79 17.89
CA VAL A 147 -0.36 12.75 17.05
C VAL A 147 0.97 12.15 16.65
N TRP A 148 1.16 12.00 15.34
CA TRP A 148 2.35 11.44 14.73
C TRP A 148 2.98 12.45 13.79
N VAL A 149 4.30 12.55 13.80
CA VAL A 149 5.02 13.53 13.00
C VAL A 149 5.94 12.82 12.03
N SER A 150 6.10 13.37 10.83
CA SER A 150 7.07 12.95 9.83
C SER A 150 7.55 14.18 9.02
N PRO A 151 8.81 14.25 8.62
CA PRO A 151 9.27 15.24 7.64
C PRO A 151 8.83 14.89 6.21
N TYR A 152 8.42 13.64 5.97
CA TYR A 152 8.07 13.14 4.64
C TYR A 152 6.55 13.06 4.44
N ASN A 153 6.09 13.47 3.26
CA ASN A 153 4.67 13.47 2.89
C ASN A 153 4.10 12.05 2.73
N PRO A 154 3.15 11.60 3.57
CA PRO A 154 2.57 10.27 3.46
C PRO A 154 1.54 10.10 2.33
N GLU A 155 1.08 11.19 1.73
CA GLU A 155 0.01 11.17 0.74
C GLU A 155 0.49 10.82 -0.68
N PRO A 156 -0.36 10.22 -1.52
CA PRO A 156 -1.78 9.86 -1.27
C PRO A 156 -1.98 8.49 -0.58
N HIS A 157 -0.91 7.75 -0.34
CA HIS A 157 -1.00 6.34 0.03
C HIS A 157 -1.54 6.11 1.45
N LEU A 158 -1.31 7.03 2.38
CA LEU A 158 -1.92 6.96 3.71
C LEU A 158 -3.43 7.14 3.63
N SER A 159 -3.93 8.12 2.86
CA SER A 159 -5.36 8.28 2.62
C SER A 159 -6.00 7.04 1.99
N ASN A 160 -5.30 6.32 1.10
CA ASN A 160 -5.81 5.07 0.53
C ASN A 160 -5.94 3.96 1.60
N VAL A 161 -4.97 3.84 2.51
CA VAL A 161 -5.03 2.91 3.63
C VAL A 161 -6.21 3.25 4.53
N LEU A 162 -6.32 4.50 4.99
CA LEU A 162 -7.41 4.96 5.87
C LEU A 162 -8.77 4.76 5.20
N ARG A 163 -8.80 5.11 3.91
CA ARG A 163 -9.77 4.78 2.87
C ARG A 163 -10.38 3.41 3.18
N TYR A 164 -9.52 2.41 2.93
CA TYR A 164 -9.77 0.98 3.03
C TYR A 164 -10.21 0.48 4.40
N LEU A 165 -9.72 1.10 5.47
CA LEU A 165 -10.11 0.74 6.83
C LEU A 165 -11.45 1.36 7.26
N ARG A 166 -12.00 2.29 6.46
CA ARG A 166 -13.21 3.08 6.77
C ARG A 166 -13.04 3.95 8.02
N ILE A 167 -11.86 4.54 8.17
CA ILE A 167 -11.49 5.39 9.32
C ILE A 167 -10.95 6.76 8.88
N GLU A 168 -11.08 7.11 7.61
CA GLU A 168 -10.66 8.38 7.02
C GLU A 168 -11.30 9.60 7.70
N LYS A 169 -12.54 9.46 8.20
CA LYS A 169 -13.23 10.51 8.96
C LYS A 169 -12.62 10.80 10.33
N HIS A 170 -11.73 9.94 10.80
CA HIS A 170 -11.05 10.04 12.08
C HIS A 170 -9.61 10.50 11.92
N TYR A 171 -9.25 11.07 10.76
CA TYR A 171 -7.88 11.43 10.40
C TYR A 171 -7.81 12.86 9.90
N GLU A 172 -6.76 13.57 10.32
CA GLU A 172 -6.40 14.88 9.79
C GLU A 172 -4.90 14.90 9.46
N LEU A 173 -4.55 15.50 8.32
CA LEU A 173 -3.16 15.75 7.94
C LEU A 173 -2.91 17.24 7.95
N ILE A 174 -2.03 17.68 8.85
CA ILE A 174 -1.60 19.06 8.93
C ILE A 174 -0.18 19.16 8.39
N GLU A 175 -0.01 20.04 7.41
CA GLU A 175 1.30 20.46 6.91
C GLU A 175 1.70 21.75 7.62
N VAL A 176 2.88 21.73 8.26
CA VAL A 176 3.39 22.86 9.01
C VAL A 176 4.73 23.27 8.43
N ASP A 177 4.78 24.49 7.88
CA ASP A 177 6.05 25.18 7.67
C ASP A 177 6.46 25.84 8.99
N CYS A 178 7.71 25.65 9.37
CA CYS A 178 8.18 25.97 10.69
C CYS A 178 9.58 26.57 10.61
N ALA A 179 9.62 27.92 10.59
CA ALA A 179 10.86 28.68 10.55
C ALA A 179 11.69 28.55 11.85
N LYS A 180 11.03 28.30 12.99
CA LYS A 180 11.67 28.08 14.31
C LYS A 180 10.96 26.93 15.04
N CYS A 181 11.39 25.70 14.77
CA CYS A 181 10.79 24.54 15.42
C CYS A 181 11.31 24.32 16.83
N SER A 182 10.47 23.73 17.69
CA SER A 182 10.88 23.37 19.03
C SER A 182 12.10 22.44 18.99
N PRO A 183 13.12 22.65 19.87
CA PRO A 183 14.28 21.76 19.95
C PRO A 183 13.89 20.29 20.16
N ARG A 184 12.79 20.03 20.88
CA ARG A 184 12.23 18.69 21.11
C ARG A 184 11.81 17.99 19.81
N LEU A 185 11.28 18.72 18.83
CA LEU A 185 10.93 18.17 17.52
C LEU A 185 12.19 17.82 16.74
N LEU A 186 13.15 18.74 16.70
CA LEU A 186 14.43 18.53 16.01
C LEU A 186 15.19 17.34 16.59
N GLN A 187 15.22 17.19 17.92
CA GLN A 187 15.86 16.06 18.61
C GLN A 187 15.25 14.70 18.21
N LYS A 188 13.93 14.61 18.03
CA LYS A 188 13.26 13.36 17.60
C LYS A 188 13.65 12.92 16.18
N PHE A 189 14.22 13.82 15.39
CA PHE A 189 14.59 13.64 13.98
C PHE A 189 16.01 14.12 13.68
N ALA A 190 16.94 14.06 14.64
CA ALA A 190 18.31 14.56 14.46
C ALA A 190 19.09 13.93 13.29
N GLU A 191 18.63 12.78 12.79
CA GLU A 191 19.16 12.07 11.63
C GLU A 191 18.65 12.60 10.28
N VAL A 192 17.59 13.41 10.29
CA VAL A 192 16.96 14.00 9.10
C VAL A 192 17.68 15.32 8.82
N LYS A 193 18.62 15.29 7.87
CA LYS A 193 19.29 16.47 7.32
C LYS A 193 18.71 16.82 5.95
#